data_AF-A0A6N8NBU5-F1
#
_entry.id   AF-A0A6N8NBU5-F1
#
_cell.length_a   1.000
_cell.length_b   1.000
_cell.length_c   1.000
_cell.angle_alpha   90.00
_cell.angle_beta   90.00
_cell.angle_gamma   90.00
#
_symmetry.space_group_name_H-M   'P 1'
#
loop_
_entity.id
_entity.type
_entity.pdbx_description
1 polymer ?
#
loop_
_entity_poly.entity_id
_entity_poly.type
_entity_poly.pdbx_seq_one_letter_code
_entity_poly.pdbx_strand_id
1 'polypeptide(L)'
;DSPLVYLGDNWYKINDYLAAKVLLQVKGSSPTAVPFENVGTGGGTRWHICDPGGQRLGGQGASGNSGSFSLKILQPFVGSVVIPPMALARLYECYNIPAGDSCTTTGTPVLVYYLSGTINSLGSCSVNAGETIEVDLGDVFAANFRVVGHKPLGARTAELAIPVRCNTGNAGLVNVNLSLTATTDPSYPQAIKTSRPGVGVVVTDSQNNIISPAGGTLPLSIPDDADSIARMNVYPVSTTGVPPETGRFEATATVRINFD
;
A
#
# COMPACT_ATOMS: atom_id res chain seq x y z
N ASP A 1 0.35 19.50 -24.65
CA ASP A 1 0.92 19.30 -23.30
C ASP A 1 0.29 18.13 -22.57
N SER A 2 1.12 17.26 -21.99
CA SER A 2 0.67 16.18 -21.12
C SER A 2 0.34 16.76 -19.73
N PRO A 3 -0.74 16.32 -19.05
CA PRO A 3 -0.99 16.71 -17.67
C PRO A 3 0.02 16.08 -16.69
N LEU A 4 0.88 15.18 -17.15
CA LEU A 4 1.83 14.43 -16.33
C LEU A 4 3.21 15.09 -16.30
N VAL A 5 3.88 14.99 -15.15
CA VAL A 5 5.22 15.55 -14.95
C VAL A 5 6.23 14.77 -15.80
N TYR A 6 6.98 15.47 -16.66
CA TYR A 6 8.02 14.88 -17.50
C TYR A 6 9.28 14.58 -16.69
N LEU A 7 9.80 13.35 -16.81
CA LEU A 7 10.97 12.86 -16.06
C LEU A 7 12.22 12.66 -16.94
N GLY A 8 12.15 12.92 -18.25
CA GLY A 8 13.21 12.60 -19.21
C GLY A 8 12.95 11.28 -19.96
N ASP A 9 13.56 11.12 -21.15
CA ASP A 9 13.49 9.91 -22.00
C ASP A 9 12.07 9.39 -22.30
N ASN A 10 11.11 10.32 -22.47
CA ASN A 10 9.69 10.03 -22.67
C ASN A 10 9.00 9.34 -21.48
N TRP A 11 9.57 9.42 -20.26
CA TRP A 11 8.93 8.99 -19.03
C TRP A 11 8.10 10.11 -18.42
N TYR A 12 6.90 9.75 -17.98
CA TYR A 12 5.95 10.66 -17.34
C TYR A 12 5.51 10.09 -16.00
N LYS A 13 5.60 10.90 -14.95
CA LYS A 13 5.20 10.53 -13.59
C LYS A 13 3.69 10.28 -13.54
N ILE A 14 3.29 9.08 -13.12
CA ILE A 14 1.90 8.72 -12.82
C ILE A 14 1.56 9.16 -11.39
N ASN A 15 2.39 8.75 -10.44
CA ASN A 15 2.30 9.08 -9.01
C ASN A 15 3.71 9.00 -8.40
N ASP A 16 3.84 9.04 -7.08
CA ASP A 16 5.15 9.01 -6.41
C ASP A 16 5.91 7.69 -6.62
N TYR A 17 5.22 6.60 -6.92
CA TYR A 17 5.80 5.26 -7.06
C TYR A 17 6.05 4.87 -8.52
N LEU A 18 5.31 5.43 -9.48
CA LEU A 18 5.25 4.94 -10.85
C LEU A 18 5.45 6.04 -11.88
N ALA A 19 6.13 5.68 -12.97
CA ALA A 19 6.14 6.41 -14.22
C ALA A 19 5.73 5.51 -15.38
N ALA A 20 5.20 6.12 -16.44
CA ALA A 20 4.88 5.43 -17.68
C ALA A 20 5.61 6.03 -18.88
N LYS A 21 5.90 5.16 -19.85
CA LYS A 21 6.31 5.52 -21.21
C LYS A 21 5.36 4.84 -22.18
N VAL A 22 4.90 5.57 -23.18
CA VAL A 22 3.95 5.06 -24.19
C VAL A 22 4.61 5.11 -25.56
N LEU A 23 4.48 4.00 -26.30
CA LEU A 23 4.79 3.91 -27.71
C LEU A 23 3.48 3.75 -28.48
N LEU A 24 3.21 4.61 -29.45
CA LEU A 24 2.06 4.47 -30.34
C LEU A 24 2.54 4.16 -31.76
N GLN A 25 1.86 3.23 -32.42
CA GLN A 25 2.10 2.91 -33.81
C GLN A 25 1.36 3.91 -34.70
N VAL A 26 2.10 4.70 -35.49
CA VAL A 26 1.51 5.49 -36.59
C VAL A 26 1.59 4.65 -37.86
N LYS A 27 0.54 4.68 -38.70
CA LYS A 27 0.51 3.89 -39.94
C LYS A 27 1.77 4.14 -40.78
N GLY A 28 2.41 3.08 -41.27
CA GLY A 28 3.60 3.18 -42.11
C GLY A 28 4.89 3.62 -41.40
N SER A 29 4.86 3.75 -40.06
CA SER A 29 6.04 4.07 -39.23
C SER A 29 6.44 2.89 -38.34
N SER A 30 7.45 3.05 -37.49
CA SER A 30 7.68 2.16 -36.33
C SER A 30 7.00 2.74 -35.08
N PRO A 31 6.75 1.95 -34.02
CA PRO A 31 6.20 2.48 -32.77
C PRO A 31 7.02 3.68 -32.27
N THR A 32 6.35 4.82 -32.10
CA THR A 32 6.99 6.10 -31.79
C THR A 32 6.69 6.49 -30.35
N ALA A 33 7.70 6.96 -29.63
CA ALA A 33 7.55 7.38 -28.24
C ALA A 33 6.74 8.66 -28.12
N VAL A 34 5.77 8.66 -27.21
CA VAL A 34 4.97 9.85 -26.88
C VAL A 34 5.81 10.79 -26.00
N PRO A 35 5.81 12.11 -26.23
CA PRO A 35 5.15 12.83 -27.30
C PRO A 35 5.95 12.75 -28.60
N PHE A 36 5.21 12.78 -29.71
CA PHE A 36 5.74 12.98 -31.05
C PHE A 36 4.84 13.93 -31.80
N GLU A 37 5.38 14.57 -32.84
CA GLU A 37 4.66 15.48 -33.71
C GLU A 37 5.02 15.16 -35.16
N ASN A 38 4.11 15.49 -36.08
CA ASN A 38 4.38 15.49 -37.52
C ASN A 38 4.86 14.15 -38.10
N VAL A 39 4.44 13.03 -37.50
CA VAL A 39 4.73 11.69 -38.02
C VAL A 39 3.79 11.39 -39.20
N GLY A 40 4.34 11.35 -40.40
CA GLY A 40 3.58 11.07 -41.63
C GLY A 40 3.09 9.62 -41.70
N THR A 41 1.87 9.42 -42.21
CA THR A 41 1.24 8.09 -42.35
C THR A 41 1.58 7.36 -43.66
N GLY A 42 2.55 7.89 -44.42
CA GLY A 42 2.81 7.51 -45.81
C GLY A 42 1.76 8.06 -46.77
N GLY A 43 2.10 8.22 -48.05
CA GLY A 43 1.27 8.87 -49.09
C GLY A 43 -0.02 8.12 -49.46
N GLY A 44 -0.96 7.99 -48.52
CA GLY A 44 -2.29 7.43 -48.73
C GLY A 44 -3.17 8.36 -49.58
N THR A 45 -3.93 7.76 -50.49
CA THR A 45 -4.77 8.46 -51.46
C THR A 45 -6.03 9.06 -50.84
N ARG A 46 -6.45 10.22 -51.39
CA ARG A 46 -7.56 11.12 -51.01
C ARG A 46 -8.94 10.49 -50.71
N TRP A 47 -9.14 9.20 -50.93
CA TRP A 47 -10.45 8.61 -51.17
C TRP A 47 -11.27 8.26 -49.92
N HIS A 48 -10.73 8.39 -48.70
CA HIS A 48 -11.42 7.90 -47.48
C HIS A 48 -11.49 8.89 -46.31
N ILE A 49 -10.94 10.11 -46.46
CA ILE A 49 -10.85 11.08 -45.35
C ILE A 49 -12.11 11.97 -45.27
N CYS A 50 -12.79 12.21 -46.39
CA CYS A 50 -13.91 13.15 -46.49
C CYS A 50 -15.28 12.50 -46.78
N ASP A 51 -15.39 11.17 -46.71
CA ASP A 51 -16.67 10.48 -46.87
C ASP A 51 -17.54 10.66 -45.61
N PRO A 52 -18.87 10.83 -45.74
CA PRO A 52 -19.79 10.82 -44.60
C PRO A 52 -19.63 9.52 -43.80
N GLY A 53 -19.14 9.62 -42.56
CA GLY A 53 -18.74 8.47 -41.73
C GLY A 53 -17.24 8.43 -41.40
N GLY A 54 -16.43 9.28 -42.04
CA GLY A 54 -15.00 9.46 -41.78
C GLY A 54 -14.14 8.25 -42.19
N GLN A 55 -12.82 8.40 -42.05
CA GLN A 55 -11.90 7.27 -42.19
C GLN A 55 -12.19 6.28 -41.05
N ARG A 56 -12.58 5.04 -41.38
CA ARG A 56 -12.77 4.00 -40.37
C ARG A 56 -11.44 3.76 -39.65
N LEU A 57 -11.35 4.21 -38.40
CA LEU A 57 -10.21 3.95 -37.48
C LEU A 57 -10.16 2.48 -37.01
N GLY A 58 -10.65 1.55 -37.83
CA GLY A 58 -10.71 0.12 -37.55
C GLY A 58 -9.78 -0.68 -38.45
N GLY A 59 -9.20 -1.75 -37.90
CA GLY A 59 -8.25 -2.63 -38.59
C GLY A 59 -6.79 -2.43 -38.17
N GLN A 60 -5.94 -3.38 -38.52
CA GLN A 60 -4.52 -3.45 -38.10
C GLN A 60 -3.63 -2.33 -38.68
N GLY A 61 -4.15 -1.51 -39.61
CA GLY A 61 -3.40 -0.49 -40.33
C GLY A 61 -3.74 0.96 -39.97
N ALA A 62 -4.67 1.21 -39.03
CA ALA A 62 -4.99 2.56 -38.58
C ALA A 62 -3.97 3.07 -37.55
N SER A 63 -3.56 4.33 -37.64
CA SER A 63 -2.69 4.95 -36.66
C SER A 63 -3.33 4.94 -35.27
N GLY A 64 -2.53 4.66 -34.25
CA GLY A 64 -2.98 4.62 -32.86
C GLY A 64 -3.74 3.36 -32.45
N ASN A 65 -4.11 2.47 -33.37
CA ASN A 65 -4.83 1.23 -33.01
C ASN A 65 -3.90 0.13 -32.47
N SER A 66 -2.59 0.37 -32.43
CA SER A 66 -1.62 -0.48 -31.74
C SER A 66 -0.54 0.36 -31.09
N GLY A 67 0.12 -0.22 -30.10
CA GLY A 67 1.14 0.43 -29.30
C GLY A 67 1.53 -0.44 -28.11
N SER A 68 2.39 0.11 -27.27
CA SER A 68 2.76 -0.49 -26.00
C SER A 68 2.94 0.58 -24.95
N PHE A 69 2.89 0.18 -23.69
CA PHE A 69 3.32 1.04 -22.60
C PHE A 69 4.29 0.26 -21.71
N SER A 70 5.14 1.00 -21.02
CA SER A 70 6.05 0.48 -20.02
C SER A 70 5.80 1.21 -18.73
N LEU A 71 5.87 0.47 -17.62
CA LEU A 71 5.81 1.04 -16.26
C LEU A 71 7.20 0.96 -15.65
N LYS A 72 7.59 2.03 -14.97
CA LYS A 72 8.84 2.12 -14.20
C LYS A 72 8.49 2.39 -12.75
N ILE A 73 9.05 1.57 -11.86
CA ILE A 73 9.00 1.81 -10.42
C ILE A 73 10.03 2.92 -10.12
N LEU A 74 9.55 4.07 -9.66
CA LEU A 74 10.38 5.21 -9.26
C LEU A 74 10.87 5.05 -7.83
N GLN A 75 9.99 4.56 -6.96
CA GLN A 75 10.25 4.27 -5.56
C GLN A 75 9.60 2.92 -5.23
N PRO A 76 10.30 2.02 -4.51
CA PRO A 76 9.69 0.79 -4.06
C PRO A 76 8.50 1.00 -3.13
N PHE A 77 7.59 0.03 -3.10
CA PHE A 77 6.40 0.04 -2.26
C PHE A 77 6.06 -1.39 -1.78
N VAL A 78 5.34 -1.46 -0.67
CA VAL A 78 4.80 -2.72 -0.13
C VAL A 78 3.28 -2.69 -0.21
N GLY A 79 2.64 -3.85 -0.34
CA GLY A 79 1.21 -3.93 -0.57
C GLY A 79 0.87 -3.61 -2.03
N SER A 80 0.01 -2.61 -2.26
CA SER A 80 -0.49 -2.30 -3.60
C SER A 80 -0.49 -0.81 -3.91
N VAL A 81 -0.19 -0.48 -5.17
CA VAL A 81 -0.31 0.87 -5.71
C VAL A 81 -1.46 0.89 -6.70
N VAL A 82 -2.40 1.81 -6.47
CA VAL A 82 -3.54 2.03 -7.35
C VAL A 82 -3.22 3.13 -8.36
N ILE A 83 -3.48 2.85 -9.63
CA ILE A 83 -3.49 3.81 -10.73
C ILE A 83 -4.95 4.18 -10.98
N PRO A 84 -5.42 5.36 -10.56
CA PRO A 84 -6.77 5.81 -10.87
C PRO A 84 -6.92 5.98 -12.40
N PRO A 85 -8.15 5.88 -12.95
CA PRO A 85 -8.38 6.14 -14.37
C PRO A 85 -7.84 7.49 -14.81
N MET A 86 -6.79 7.47 -15.62
CA MET A 86 -6.10 8.67 -16.07
C MET A 86 -5.72 8.57 -17.55
N ALA A 87 -5.73 9.70 -18.26
CA ALA A 87 -5.30 9.76 -19.65
C ALA A 87 -3.77 9.77 -19.73
N LEU A 88 -3.18 8.79 -20.42
CA LEU A 88 -1.73 8.69 -20.65
C LEU A 88 -1.28 9.40 -21.94
N ALA A 89 -2.11 9.34 -22.98
CA ALA A 89 -1.78 9.91 -24.28
C ALA A 89 -3.05 10.34 -25.01
N ARG A 90 -2.87 11.30 -25.93
CA ARG A 90 -3.90 11.80 -26.83
C ARG A 90 -3.30 11.81 -28.23
N LEU A 91 -3.97 11.15 -29.17
CA LEU A 91 -3.57 11.17 -30.57
C LEU A 91 -4.41 12.20 -31.32
N TYR A 92 -3.71 13.04 -32.08
CA TYR A 92 -4.30 14.01 -32.98
C TYR A 92 -3.84 13.68 -34.38
N GLU A 93 -4.73 13.87 -35.36
CA GLU A 93 -4.43 13.69 -36.77
C GLU A 93 -4.80 14.98 -37.50
N CYS A 94 -3.92 15.41 -38.41
CA CYS A 94 -4.19 16.52 -39.32
C CYS A 94 -4.16 16.02 -40.75
N TYR A 95 -4.97 16.66 -41.58
CA TYR A 95 -4.91 16.51 -43.02
C TYR A 95 -4.84 17.91 -43.66
N ASN A 96 -3.78 18.16 -44.41
CA ASN A 96 -3.50 19.46 -45.02
C ASN A 96 -3.77 19.44 -46.53
N ILE A 97 -4.42 20.49 -47.05
CA ILE A 97 -4.47 20.79 -48.49
C ILE A 97 -4.00 22.25 -48.67
N PRO A 98 -2.86 22.50 -49.36
CA PRO A 98 -1.94 21.52 -49.95
C PRO A 98 -1.25 20.64 -48.91
N ALA A 99 -0.65 19.52 -49.34
CA ALA A 99 0.09 18.64 -48.44
C ALA A 99 1.21 19.42 -47.74
N GLY A 100 1.39 19.16 -46.44
CA GLY A 100 2.40 19.83 -45.64
C GLY A 100 2.76 18.99 -44.42
N ASP A 101 4.00 19.17 -43.95
CA ASP A 101 4.61 18.35 -42.89
C ASP A 101 4.31 18.86 -41.48
N SER A 102 3.48 19.89 -41.34
CA SER A 102 3.11 20.47 -40.05
C SER A 102 1.65 20.20 -39.70
N CYS A 103 1.42 19.62 -38.54
CA CYS A 103 0.10 19.43 -37.94
C CYS A 103 -0.07 20.44 -36.80
N THR A 104 -0.70 21.57 -37.07
CA THR A 104 -1.06 22.55 -36.03
C THR A 104 -2.37 22.11 -35.39
N THR A 105 -2.29 21.34 -34.31
CA THR A 105 -3.47 20.74 -33.67
C THR A 105 -4.22 21.76 -32.82
N THR A 106 -5.34 22.28 -33.33
CA THR A 106 -6.36 22.99 -32.55
C THR A 106 -7.69 22.24 -32.68
N GLY A 107 -7.91 21.22 -31.88
CA GLY A 107 -9.11 20.37 -32.00
C GLY A 107 -9.22 19.28 -30.94
N THR A 108 -10.22 18.41 -31.08
CA THR A 108 -10.41 17.23 -30.23
C THR A 108 -9.50 16.08 -30.68
N PRO A 109 -8.88 15.33 -29.76
CA PRO A 109 -8.09 14.16 -30.14
C PRO A 109 -8.98 13.11 -30.80
N VAL A 110 -8.43 12.39 -31.78
CA VAL A 110 -9.13 11.27 -32.44
C VAL A 110 -9.14 10.02 -31.56
N LEU A 111 -8.12 9.86 -30.71
CA LEU A 111 -8.04 8.78 -29.70
C LEU A 111 -7.48 9.33 -28.38
N VAL A 112 -8.01 8.80 -27.27
CA VAL A 112 -7.51 9.05 -25.92
C VAL A 112 -7.24 7.70 -25.25
N TYR A 113 -6.02 7.53 -24.74
CA TYR A 113 -5.58 6.30 -24.09
C TYR A 113 -5.65 6.48 -22.58
N TYR A 114 -6.43 5.63 -21.93
CA TYR A 114 -6.56 5.61 -20.47
C TYR A 114 -5.82 4.42 -19.87
N LEU A 115 -5.23 4.62 -18.70
CA LEU A 115 -4.72 3.55 -17.86
C LEU A 115 -5.39 3.61 -16.49
N SER A 116 -5.79 2.46 -15.98
CA SER A 116 -6.17 2.23 -14.60
C SER A 116 -5.72 0.82 -14.20
N GLY A 117 -5.59 0.60 -12.89
CA GLY A 117 -5.30 -0.73 -12.39
C GLY A 117 -4.61 -0.69 -11.04
N THR A 118 -4.19 -1.87 -10.59
CA THR A 118 -3.49 -2.05 -9.32
C THR A 118 -2.23 -2.85 -9.57
N ILE A 119 -1.09 -2.37 -9.06
CA ILE A 119 0.16 -3.11 -9.02
C ILE A 119 0.37 -3.61 -7.61
N ASN A 120 0.45 -4.93 -7.45
CA ASN A 120 0.76 -5.54 -6.16
C ASN A 120 2.26 -5.82 -6.09
N SER A 121 2.89 -5.40 -4.99
CA SER A 121 4.24 -5.81 -4.64
C SER A 121 4.21 -7.28 -4.20
N LEU A 122 5.22 -8.05 -4.60
CA LEU A 122 5.43 -9.42 -4.11
C LEU A 122 6.11 -9.43 -2.72
N GLY A 123 6.47 -8.25 -2.20
CA GLY A 123 7.11 -8.14 -0.89
C GLY A 123 6.21 -8.67 0.23
N SER A 124 6.74 -9.60 1.01
CA SER A 124 6.02 -10.20 2.15
C SER A 124 6.77 -9.91 3.44
N CYS A 125 6.05 -9.52 4.48
CA CYS A 125 6.57 -9.53 5.84
C CYS A 125 5.89 -10.66 6.60
N SER A 126 6.70 -11.50 7.23
CA SER A 126 6.23 -12.59 8.07
C SER A 126 6.50 -12.26 9.54
N VAL A 127 5.44 -12.28 10.34
CA VAL A 127 5.54 -12.60 11.76
C VAL A 127 5.51 -14.12 11.86
N ASN A 128 6.46 -14.74 12.56
CA ASN A 128 6.54 -16.18 12.87
C ASN A 128 5.32 -16.98 12.36
N ALA A 129 5.47 -17.62 11.20
CA ALA A 129 4.41 -18.06 10.29
C ALA A 129 3.25 -18.84 10.96
N GLY A 130 2.29 -18.13 11.57
CA GLY A 130 1.07 -18.68 12.12
C GLY A 130 1.17 -19.35 13.50
N GLU A 131 2.23 -19.10 14.28
CA GLU A 131 2.36 -19.66 15.63
C GLU A 131 1.62 -18.83 16.68
N THR A 132 0.86 -19.51 17.55
CA THR A 132 0.26 -18.91 18.74
C THR A 132 1.36 -18.61 19.76
N ILE A 133 1.47 -17.36 20.20
CA ILE A 133 2.41 -16.98 21.26
C ILE A 133 1.71 -17.07 22.61
N GLU A 134 2.12 -18.01 23.45
CA GLU A 134 1.60 -18.14 24.81
C GLU A 134 2.43 -17.33 25.80
N VAL A 135 1.75 -16.52 26.62
CA VAL A 135 2.37 -15.68 27.64
C VAL A 135 1.85 -16.11 29.01
N ASP A 136 2.73 -16.72 29.80
CA ASP A 136 2.44 -17.06 31.19
C ASP A 136 2.77 -15.88 32.13
N LEU A 137 1.72 -15.33 32.74
CA LEU A 137 1.81 -14.23 33.71
C LEU A 137 2.01 -14.72 35.15
N GLY A 138 1.97 -16.04 35.37
CA GLY A 138 2.12 -16.68 36.66
C GLY A 138 1.00 -16.36 37.64
N ASP A 139 1.23 -16.75 38.89
CA ASP A 139 0.28 -16.52 39.98
C ASP A 139 0.45 -15.13 40.59
N VAL A 140 -0.67 -14.56 41.03
CA VAL A 140 -0.71 -13.28 41.73
C VAL A 140 -1.79 -13.32 42.82
N PHE A 141 -1.48 -12.79 43.99
CA PHE A 141 -2.43 -12.74 45.10
C PHE A 141 -3.60 -11.81 44.75
N ALA A 142 -4.82 -12.34 44.76
CA ALA A 142 -6.04 -11.58 44.46
C ALA A 142 -6.17 -10.32 45.33
N ALA A 143 -5.74 -10.37 46.59
CA ALA A 143 -5.73 -9.25 47.52
C ALA A 143 -4.86 -8.05 47.07
N ASN A 144 -3.99 -8.21 46.06
CA ASN A 144 -3.11 -7.15 45.56
C ASN A 144 -3.75 -6.34 44.41
N PHE A 145 -4.91 -6.75 43.90
CA PHE A 145 -5.67 -5.99 42.89
C PHE A 145 -6.51 -4.89 43.56
N ARG A 146 -5.87 -3.81 43.97
CA ARG A 146 -6.50 -2.75 44.80
C ARG A 146 -6.70 -1.41 44.12
N VAL A 147 -6.01 -1.16 43.02
CA VAL A 147 -6.01 0.17 42.37
C VAL A 147 -6.23 -0.03 40.87
N VAL A 148 -7.24 0.66 40.34
CA VAL A 148 -7.59 0.60 38.92
C VAL A 148 -6.39 0.96 38.04
N GLY A 149 -6.16 0.18 37.00
CA GLY A 149 -5.07 0.35 36.03
C GLY A 149 -3.68 0.00 36.56
N HIS A 150 -3.53 -0.33 37.83
CA HIS A 150 -2.22 -0.63 38.42
C HIS A 150 -1.91 -2.12 38.32
N LYS A 151 -0.63 -2.41 38.05
CA LYS A 151 -0.08 -3.75 38.19
C LYS A 151 -0.12 -4.16 39.67
N PRO A 152 -0.71 -5.31 40.04
CA PRO A 152 -0.72 -5.79 41.41
C PRO A 152 0.70 -6.01 41.94
N LEU A 153 0.89 -5.79 43.23
CA LEU A 153 2.16 -6.10 43.89
C LEU A 153 2.51 -7.58 43.71
N GLY A 154 3.75 -7.86 43.31
CA GLY A 154 4.25 -9.21 43.07
C GLY A 154 3.84 -9.83 41.73
N ALA A 155 2.98 -9.18 40.93
CA ALA A 155 2.67 -9.68 39.59
C ALA A 155 3.90 -9.61 38.68
N ARG A 156 4.12 -10.66 37.88
CA ARG A 156 5.17 -10.70 36.87
C ARG A 156 4.86 -9.73 35.73
N THR A 157 5.91 -9.18 35.14
CA THR A 157 5.87 -8.60 33.80
C THR A 157 6.54 -9.58 32.86
N ALA A 158 5.83 -10.04 31.83
CA ALA A 158 6.38 -10.90 30.80
C ALA A 158 6.85 -10.04 29.62
N GLU A 159 8.10 -10.23 29.20
CA GLU A 159 8.60 -9.64 27.96
C GLU A 159 8.17 -10.52 26.78
N LEU A 160 7.58 -9.89 25.77
CA LEU A 160 7.15 -10.51 24.53
C LEU A 160 8.02 -9.97 23.40
N ALA A 161 8.77 -10.87 22.76
CA ALA A 161 9.63 -10.56 21.63
C ALA A 161 9.06 -11.24 20.37
N ILE A 162 8.59 -10.43 19.42
CA ILE A 162 8.03 -10.90 18.16
C ILE A 162 9.05 -10.60 17.05
N PRO A 163 9.75 -11.61 16.50
CA PRO A 163 10.60 -11.41 15.34
C PRO A 163 9.72 -11.16 14.11
N VAL A 164 10.08 -10.13 13.35
CA VAL A 164 9.44 -9.75 12.11
C VAL A 164 10.51 -9.67 11.04
N ARG A 165 10.30 -10.43 9.97
CA ARG A 165 11.16 -10.39 8.78
C ARG A 165 10.39 -9.87 7.60
N CYS A 166 11.00 -8.98 6.84
CA CYS A 166 10.48 -8.52 5.58
C CYS A 166 11.42 -8.96 4.46
N ASN A 167 10.85 -9.55 3.40
CA ASN A 167 11.54 -9.79 2.14
C ASN A 167 10.90 -8.88 1.11
N THR A 168 11.49 -7.72 0.91
CA THR A 168 10.96 -6.69 0.00
C THR A 168 11.81 -6.52 -1.26
N GLY A 169 13.03 -7.07 -1.29
CA GLY A 169 13.96 -6.93 -2.41
C GLY A 169 14.46 -5.49 -2.60
N ASN A 170 14.37 -4.68 -1.54
CA ASN A 170 14.70 -3.27 -1.53
C ASN A 170 16.02 -3.05 -0.79
N ALA A 171 16.93 -2.26 -1.36
CA ALA A 171 18.06 -1.75 -0.59
C ALA A 171 17.58 -0.69 0.42
N GLY A 172 17.12 -1.09 1.62
CA GLY A 172 16.68 -0.14 2.63
C GLY A 172 15.98 -0.72 3.87
N LEU A 173 15.55 0.19 4.74
CA LEU A 173 14.68 -0.10 5.88
C LEU A 173 13.22 -0.05 5.43
N VAL A 174 12.43 -1.03 5.85
CA VAL A 174 10.98 -1.11 5.69
C VAL A 174 10.34 -0.68 7.01
N ASN A 175 9.57 0.39 6.99
CA ASN A 175 8.81 0.82 8.16
C ASN A 175 7.44 0.13 8.13
N VAL A 176 7.07 -0.48 9.25
CA VAL A 176 5.77 -1.11 9.45
C VAL A 176 5.20 -0.75 10.81
N ASN A 177 3.90 -0.91 10.96
CA ASN A 177 3.21 -0.77 12.23
C ASN A 177 2.59 -2.10 12.66
N LEU A 178 2.92 -2.59 13.85
CA LEU A 178 2.23 -3.73 14.44
C LEU A 178 0.99 -3.21 15.19
N SER A 179 -0.21 -3.56 14.74
CA SER A 179 -1.45 -3.24 15.47
C SER A 179 -1.86 -4.36 16.40
N LEU A 180 -2.27 -4.01 17.61
CA LEU A 180 -2.87 -4.91 18.60
C LEU A 180 -4.40 -4.77 18.57
N THR A 181 -5.11 -5.88 18.41
CA THR A 181 -6.58 -5.91 18.49
C THR A 181 -7.04 -7.00 19.45
N ALA A 182 -7.85 -6.63 20.43
CA ALA A 182 -8.45 -7.53 21.39
C ALA A 182 -9.78 -6.97 21.90
N THR A 183 -10.56 -7.78 22.64
CA THR A 183 -11.72 -7.27 23.37
C THR A 183 -11.24 -6.43 24.55
N THR A 184 -11.67 -5.17 24.63
CA THR A 184 -11.30 -4.26 25.73
C THR A 184 -12.09 -4.57 26.99
N ASP A 185 -11.48 -4.41 28.17
CA ASP A 185 -12.21 -4.48 29.44
C ASP A 185 -13.17 -3.28 29.58
N PRO A 186 -14.45 -3.49 29.95
CA PRO A 186 -15.42 -2.39 30.01
C PRO A 186 -15.17 -1.40 31.15
N SER A 187 -14.52 -1.83 32.24
CA SER A 187 -14.20 -0.98 33.39
C SER A 187 -12.85 -0.27 33.23
N TYR A 188 -11.95 -0.84 32.42
CA TYR A 188 -10.67 -0.21 32.08
C TYR A 188 -10.29 -0.49 30.61
N PRO A 189 -10.78 0.31 29.64
CA PRO A 189 -10.63 0.04 28.21
C PRO A 189 -9.20 -0.01 27.66
N GLN A 190 -8.22 0.47 28.44
CA GLN A 190 -6.80 0.37 28.13
C GLN A 190 -6.24 -1.05 28.34
N ALA A 191 -6.99 -1.94 29.00
CA ALA A 191 -6.63 -3.35 29.18
C ALA A 191 -7.48 -4.28 28.30
N ILE A 192 -6.89 -5.43 27.97
CA ILE A 192 -7.56 -6.57 27.37
C ILE A 192 -8.46 -7.20 28.44
N LYS A 193 -9.72 -7.44 28.07
CA LYS A 193 -10.68 -8.18 28.89
C LYS A 193 -10.20 -9.62 29.08
N THR A 194 -10.14 -10.08 30.33
CA THR A 194 -9.87 -11.48 30.62
C THR A 194 -11.17 -12.27 30.84
N SER A 195 -11.06 -13.60 30.97
CA SER A 195 -12.14 -14.47 31.42
C SER A 195 -12.60 -14.19 32.86
N ARG A 196 -11.91 -13.31 33.59
CA ARG A 196 -12.14 -13.02 35.00
C ARG A 196 -12.43 -11.52 35.26
N PRO A 197 -13.64 -11.17 35.73
CA PRO A 197 -13.98 -9.79 36.06
C PRO A 197 -13.03 -9.18 37.09
N GLY A 198 -12.71 -7.89 36.94
CA GLY A 198 -11.77 -7.18 37.81
C GLY A 198 -10.29 -7.38 37.46
N VAL A 199 -9.97 -8.32 36.56
CA VAL A 199 -8.62 -8.58 36.06
C VAL A 199 -8.56 -8.26 34.57
N GLY A 200 -7.66 -7.35 34.21
CA GLY A 200 -7.33 -7.00 32.84
C GLY A 200 -5.86 -7.33 32.55
N VAL A 201 -5.49 -7.39 31.27
CA VAL A 201 -4.09 -7.51 30.85
C VAL A 201 -3.71 -6.26 30.05
N VAL A 202 -2.62 -5.60 30.45
CA VAL A 202 -2.07 -4.45 29.72
C VAL A 202 -0.86 -4.91 28.91
N VAL A 203 -0.76 -4.36 27.70
CA VAL A 203 0.41 -4.49 26.83
C VAL A 203 1.05 -3.12 26.69
N THR A 204 2.37 -3.02 26.85
CA THR A 204 3.12 -1.79 26.64
C THR A 204 4.26 -1.98 25.65
N ASP A 205 4.75 -0.90 25.08
CA ASP A 205 6.03 -0.89 24.38
C ASP A 205 7.22 -0.96 25.37
N SER A 206 8.45 -0.93 24.83
CA SER A 206 9.69 -0.94 25.62
C SER A 206 9.91 0.30 26.48
N GLN A 207 9.19 1.39 26.21
CA GLN A 207 9.22 2.65 26.92
C GLN A 207 8.12 2.74 27.99
N ASN A 208 7.33 1.66 28.15
CA ASN A 208 6.18 1.55 29.04
C ASN A 208 4.96 2.39 28.63
N ASN A 209 4.85 2.78 27.36
CA ASN A 209 3.62 3.37 26.84
C ASN A 209 2.61 2.25 26.55
N ILE A 210 1.36 2.44 26.97
CA ILE A 210 0.29 1.46 26.74
C ILE A 210 -0.03 1.37 25.25
N ILE A 211 -0.02 0.14 24.73
CA ILE A 211 -0.50 -0.18 23.39
C ILE A 211 -1.98 -0.55 23.52
N SER A 212 -2.85 0.33 23.00
CA SER A 212 -4.30 0.15 23.12
C SER A 212 -4.77 -1.17 22.49
N PRO A 213 -5.61 -1.98 23.18
CA PRO A 213 -6.21 -3.18 22.60
C PRO A 213 -7.24 -2.89 21.49
N ALA A 214 -7.62 -1.63 21.29
CA ALA A 214 -8.56 -1.20 20.25
C ALA A 214 -7.86 -0.76 18.95
N GLY A 215 -6.74 -1.37 18.58
CA GLY A 215 -5.99 -1.03 17.36
C GLY A 215 -4.77 -0.13 17.60
N GLY A 216 -4.25 -0.05 18.83
CA GLY A 216 -2.99 0.66 19.10
C GLY A 216 -1.84 0.06 18.31
N THR A 217 -0.88 0.91 17.92
CA THR A 217 0.21 0.54 17.02
C THR A 217 1.58 0.63 17.69
N LEU A 218 2.49 -0.24 17.27
CA LEU A 218 3.90 -0.22 17.61
C LEU A 218 4.72 -0.09 16.31
N PRO A 219 5.41 1.04 16.09
CA PRO A 219 6.22 1.22 14.90
C PRO A 219 7.48 0.35 14.95
N LEU A 220 7.87 -0.19 13.80
CA LEU A 220 9.06 -1.01 13.64
C LEU A 220 9.75 -0.69 12.31
N SER A 221 11.06 -0.46 12.37
CA SER A 221 11.92 -0.39 11.17
C SER A 221 12.64 -1.72 10.99
N ILE A 222 12.48 -2.32 9.81
CA ILE A 222 12.95 -3.67 9.49
C ILE A 222 13.96 -3.56 8.36
N PRO A 223 15.21 -3.99 8.54
CA PRO A 223 16.16 -4.08 7.42
C PRO A 223 15.71 -5.14 6.42
N ASP A 224 15.89 -4.90 5.13
CA ASP A 224 15.62 -5.92 4.12
C ASP A 224 16.49 -7.17 4.37
N ASP A 225 15.85 -8.33 4.33
CA ASP A 225 16.47 -9.64 4.59
C ASP A 225 17.05 -9.89 6.00
N ALA A 226 16.73 -9.04 6.97
CA ALA A 226 17.07 -9.28 8.38
C ALA A 226 15.84 -9.26 9.28
N ASP A 227 15.97 -9.89 10.44
CA ASP A 227 14.93 -9.84 11.47
C ASP A 227 15.02 -8.53 12.25
N SER A 228 13.86 -7.94 12.51
CA SER A 228 13.70 -6.92 13.54
C SER A 228 12.77 -7.44 14.62
N ILE A 229 12.99 -7.06 15.88
CA ILE A 229 12.25 -7.61 17.02
C ILE A 229 11.32 -6.53 17.59
N ALA A 230 10.01 -6.74 17.47
CA ALA A 230 9.04 -5.98 18.22
C ALA A 230 9.04 -6.45 19.68
N ARG A 231 9.41 -5.55 20.60
CA ARG A 231 9.44 -5.81 22.04
C ARG A 231 8.25 -5.16 22.72
N MET A 232 7.53 -5.96 23.50
CA MET A 232 6.40 -5.52 24.31
C MET A 232 6.52 -6.10 25.72
N ASN A 233 5.87 -5.45 26.68
CA ASN A 233 5.71 -5.97 28.02
C ASN A 233 4.23 -6.26 28.29
N VAL A 234 3.96 -7.38 28.95
CA VAL A 234 2.60 -7.83 29.25
C VAL A 234 2.49 -8.10 30.76
N TYR A 235 1.44 -7.58 31.40
CA TYR A 235 1.20 -7.80 32.82
C TYR A 235 -0.28 -7.63 33.20
N PRO A 236 -0.75 -8.29 34.28
CA PRO A 236 -2.12 -8.12 34.75
C PRO A 236 -2.28 -6.77 35.45
N VAL A 237 -3.49 -6.22 35.41
CA VAL A 237 -3.91 -5.00 36.13
C VAL A 237 -5.26 -5.20 36.78
N SER A 238 -5.55 -4.45 37.84
CA SER A 238 -6.91 -4.35 38.38
C SER A 238 -7.75 -3.43 37.49
N THR A 239 -8.92 -3.88 37.04
CA THR A 239 -9.82 -3.06 36.21
C THR A 239 -10.88 -2.35 37.03
N THR A 240 -11.13 -2.80 38.26
CA THR A 240 -12.18 -2.25 39.15
C THR A 240 -11.64 -1.67 40.46
N GLY A 241 -10.38 -1.95 40.83
CA GLY A 241 -9.81 -1.61 42.13
C GLY A 241 -10.32 -2.49 43.29
N VAL A 242 -11.18 -3.46 43.00
CA VAL A 242 -11.69 -4.42 43.96
C VAL A 242 -10.97 -5.76 43.75
N PRO A 243 -10.49 -6.42 44.82
CA PRO A 243 -9.92 -7.77 44.71
C PRO A 243 -10.90 -8.72 44.01
N PRO A 244 -10.48 -9.41 42.94
CA PRO A 244 -11.33 -10.37 42.25
C PRO A 244 -11.52 -11.64 43.10
N GLU A 245 -12.48 -12.49 42.72
CA GLU A 245 -12.53 -13.87 43.22
C GLU A 245 -11.21 -14.61 42.93
N THR A 246 -10.93 -15.76 43.54
CA THR A 246 -9.69 -16.56 43.36
C THR A 246 -9.83 -17.66 42.31
N GLY A 247 -8.79 -17.95 41.51
CA GLY A 247 -8.87 -18.79 40.30
C GLY A 247 -8.13 -18.25 39.07
N ARG A 248 -8.21 -18.99 37.95
CA ARG A 248 -7.46 -18.70 36.70
C ARG A 248 -8.11 -17.58 35.89
N PHE A 249 -7.29 -16.85 35.14
CA PHE A 249 -7.73 -15.90 34.11
C PHE A 249 -6.98 -16.14 32.80
N GLU A 250 -7.63 -15.86 31.68
CA GLU A 250 -7.09 -16.00 30.32
C GLU A 250 -7.51 -14.81 29.48
N ALA A 251 -6.70 -14.43 28.49
CA ALA A 251 -7.00 -13.38 27.52
C ALA A 251 -6.40 -13.75 26.16
N THR A 252 -7.02 -13.24 25.09
CA THR A 252 -6.56 -13.43 23.72
C THR A 252 -6.45 -12.07 23.04
N ALA A 253 -5.39 -11.89 22.26
CA ALA A 253 -5.20 -10.71 21.42
C ALA A 253 -4.61 -11.12 20.06
N THR A 254 -4.89 -10.32 19.06
CA THR A 254 -4.39 -10.49 17.69
C THR A 254 -3.41 -9.37 17.39
N VAL A 255 -2.22 -9.72 16.95
CA VAL A 255 -1.23 -8.78 16.42
C VAL A 255 -1.22 -8.89 14.89
N ARG A 256 -1.27 -7.76 14.21
CA ARG A 256 -1.23 -7.70 12.73
C ARG A 256 -0.17 -6.71 12.29
N ILE A 257 0.57 -7.05 11.23
CA ILE A 257 1.43 -6.08 10.54
C ILE A 257 0.55 -5.26 9.61
N ASN A 258 0.64 -3.94 9.74
CA ASN A 258 0.13 -2.99 8.77
C ASN A 258 1.32 -2.32 8.08
N PHE A 259 1.23 -2.22 6.77
CA PHE A 259 2.14 -1.42 5.97
C PHE A 259 1.65 0.03 5.97
N ASP A 260 2.59 0.97 6.13
CA ASP A 260 2.33 2.39 5.91
C ASP A 260 2.25 2.72 4.41
#